data_AF-A0A1G7SLS6-F1
#
_entry.id   AF-A0A1G7SLS6-F1
#
_cell.length_a   1.000
_cell.length_b   1.000
_cell.length_c   1.000
_cell.angle_alpha   90.00
_cell.angle_beta   90.00
_cell.angle_gamma   90.00
#
_symmetry.space_group_name_H-M   'P 1'
#
loop_
_entity.id
_entity.type
_entity.pdbx_description
1 polymer ?
#
loop_
_entity_poly.entity_id
_entity_poly.type
_entity_poly.pdbx_seq_one_letter_code
_entity_poly.pdbx_strand_id
1 'polypeptide(L)'
;MNNIHDAVRSLLAKRRQYAKEAVVDIAVRDQQMSDNGADSLYTEKARALRRLEHKIENKTVDGDDLGLIAEAILRYELNKAVEQSPDQVSAAR
;
A
#
# COMPACT_ATOMS: atom_id res chain seq x y z
N MET A 1 2.84 2.48 18.41
CA MET A 1 3.10 1.99 17.03
C MET A 1 3.47 0.52 16.96
N ASN A 2 3.97 -0.14 18.02
CA ASN A 2 4.41 -1.56 17.95
C ASN A 2 3.36 -2.54 17.41
N ASN A 3 2.08 -2.37 17.78
CA ASN A 3 1.01 -3.29 17.36
C ASN A 3 0.80 -3.34 15.83
N ILE A 4 0.97 -2.22 15.11
CA ILE A 4 0.78 -2.21 13.64
C ILE A 4 1.98 -2.83 12.94
N HIS A 5 3.19 -2.58 13.45
CA HIS A 5 4.42 -3.21 12.94
C HIS A 5 4.38 -4.73 13.15
N ASP A 6 3.92 -5.20 14.31
CA ASP A 6 3.79 -6.62 14.58
C ASP A 6 2.70 -7.29 13.73
N ALA A 7 1.59 -6.59 13.47
CA ALA A 7 0.57 -7.05 12.54
C ALA A 7 1.14 -7.19 11.11
N VAL A 8 1.88 -6.19 10.62
CA VAL A 8 2.53 -6.24 9.30
C VAL A 8 3.57 -7.35 9.24
N ARG A 9 4.40 -7.54 10.28
CA ARG A 9 5.35 -8.66 10.35
C ARG A 9 4.63 -10.02 10.28
N SER A 10 3.52 -10.17 11.02
CA SER A 10 2.70 -11.39 10.99
C SER A 10 2.11 -11.63 9.60
N LEU A 11 1.63 -10.57 8.94
CA LEU A 11 1.10 -10.64 7.59
C LEU A 11 2.19 -10.99 6.56
N LEU A 12 3.37 -10.38 6.64
CA LEU A 12 4.51 -10.71 5.79
C LEU A 12 4.96 -12.17 5.98
N ALA A 13 4.88 -12.70 7.20
CA ALA A 13 5.21 -14.10 7.47
C ALA A 13 4.15 -15.09 6.91
N LYS A 14 2.87 -14.75 7.02
CA LYS A 14 1.76 -15.67 6.69
C LYS A 14 1.20 -15.51 5.28
N ARG A 15 1.16 -14.28 4.77
CA ARG A 15 0.50 -13.87 3.52
C ARG A 15 1.34 -12.84 2.76
N ARG A 16 2.63 -13.12 2.62
CA ARG A 16 3.60 -12.24 1.92
C ARG A 16 3.11 -11.74 0.55
N GLN A 17 2.52 -12.63 -0.24
CA GLN A 17 2.05 -12.31 -1.59
C GLN A 17 0.96 -11.23 -1.56
N TYR A 18 0.08 -11.27 -0.57
CA TYR A 18 -0.98 -10.27 -0.40
C TYR A 18 -0.40 -8.90 0.01
N ALA A 19 0.60 -8.88 0.90
CA ALA A 19 1.28 -7.62 1.23
C ALA A 19 2.02 -7.04 0.01
N LYS A 20 2.63 -7.89 -0.82
CA LYS A 20 3.25 -7.47 -2.08
C LYS A 20 2.22 -6.88 -3.05
N GLU A 21 1.10 -7.58 -3.24
CA GLU A 21 0.01 -7.13 -4.11
C GLU A 21 -0.50 -5.75 -3.70
N ALA A 22 -0.74 -5.51 -2.41
CA ALA A 22 -1.15 -4.22 -1.90
C ALA A 22 -0.11 -3.11 -2.18
N VAL A 23 1.17 -3.39 -1.96
CA VAL A 23 2.25 -2.42 -2.24
C VAL A 23 2.33 -2.08 -3.73
N VAL A 24 2.20 -3.08 -4.60
CA VAL A 24 2.26 -2.89 -6.06
C VAL A 24 1.05 -2.10 -6.56
N ASP A 25 -0.17 -2.46 -6.14
CA ASP A 25 -1.39 -1.76 -6.55
C ASP A 25 -1.33 -0.28 -6.18
N ILE A 26 -0.95 0.02 -4.94
CA ILE A 26 -0.82 1.41 -4.49
C ILE A 26 0.31 2.15 -5.21
N ALA A 27 1.43 1.49 -5.51
CA ALA A 27 2.50 2.09 -6.30
C ALA A 27 2.03 2.49 -7.72
N VAL A 28 1.21 1.64 -8.35
CA VAL A 28 0.62 1.92 -9.66
C VAL A 28 -0.35 3.10 -9.58
N ARG A 29 -1.24 3.11 -8.59
CA ARG A 29 -2.19 4.22 -8.40
C ARG A 29 -1.49 5.54 -8.09
N ASP A 30 -0.46 5.53 -7.26
CA ASP A 30 0.33 6.73 -6.96
C ASP A 30 1.05 7.24 -8.23
N GLN A 31 1.58 6.35 -9.07
CA GLN A 31 2.14 6.76 -10.36
C GLN A 31 1.08 7.38 -11.27
N GLN A 32 -0.10 6.75 -11.39
CA GLN A 32 -1.20 7.27 -12.21
C GLN A 32 -1.70 8.65 -11.73
N MET A 33 -1.77 8.87 -10.41
CA MET A 33 -2.11 10.17 -9.86
C MET A 33 -1.10 11.23 -10.29
N SER A 34 0.19 10.91 -10.18
CA SER A 34 1.26 11.82 -10.62
C SER A 34 1.21 12.08 -12.13
N ASP A 35 0.96 11.05 -12.94
CA ASP A 35 0.89 11.17 -14.41
C ASP A 35 -0.30 12.04 -14.85
N ASN A 36 -1.38 12.07 -14.05
CA ASN A 36 -2.55 12.91 -14.26
C ASN A 36 -2.39 14.35 -13.73
N GLY A 37 -1.17 14.76 -13.39
CA GLY A 37 -0.87 16.11 -12.91
C GLY A 37 -1.11 16.34 -11.42
N ALA A 38 -1.30 15.28 -10.63
CA ALA A 38 -1.25 15.40 -9.17
C ALA A 38 0.19 15.69 -8.69
N ASP A 39 0.30 16.17 -7.45
CA ASP A 39 1.53 16.59 -6.78
C ASP A 39 2.71 15.59 -6.99
N SER A 40 3.90 16.14 -7.19
CA SER A 40 5.20 15.45 -7.22
C SER A 40 5.41 14.43 -6.09
N LEU A 41 4.78 14.64 -4.93
CA LEU A 41 4.78 13.70 -3.80
C LEU A 41 4.26 12.31 -4.18
N TYR A 42 3.33 12.20 -5.13
CA TYR A 42 2.81 10.90 -5.58
C TYR A 42 3.87 10.09 -6.34
N THR A 43 4.73 10.74 -7.13
CA THR A 43 5.87 10.07 -7.77
C THR A 43 6.85 9.53 -6.73
N GLU A 44 7.12 10.27 -5.66
CA GLU A 44 8.03 9.82 -4.60
C GLU A 44 7.47 8.62 -3.83
N LYS A 45 6.17 8.67 -3.49
CA LYS A 45 5.46 7.55 -2.85
C LYS A 45 5.46 6.31 -3.74
N ALA A 46 5.14 6.44 -5.03
CA ALA A 46 5.18 5.34 -5.98
C ALA A 46 6.57 4.68 -6.03
N ARG A 47 7.64 5.48 -6.08
CA ARG A 47 9.03 4.97 -6.06
C ARG A 47 9.38 4.26 -4.76
N ALA A 48 8.94 4.78 -3.61
CA ALA A 48 9.17 4.15 -2.32
C ALA A 48 8.47 2.78 -2.24
N LEU A 49 7.23 2.69 -2.70
CA LEU A 49 6.47 1.43 -2.73
C LEU A 49 7.09 0.40 -3.70
N ARG A 50 7.60 0.81 -4.87
CA ARG A 50 8.34 -0.10 -5.76
C ARG A 50 9.61 -0.66 -5.11
N ARG A 51 10.32 0.13 -4.31
CA ARG A 51 11.47 -0.40 -3.53
C ARG A 51 11.02 -1.43 -2.50
N LEU A 52 9.86 -1.21 -1.88
CA LEU A 52 9.30 -2.15 -0.90
C LEU A 52 8.86 -3.46 -1.53
N GLU A 53 8.32 -3.45 -2.75
CA GLU A 53 8.04 -4.68 -3.50
C GLU A 53 9.28 -5.57 -3.54
N HIS A 54 10.42 -5.02 -3.99
CA HIS A 54 11.68 -5.76 -4.04
C HIS A 54 12.17 -6.21 -2.67
N LYS A 55 12.04 -5.37 -1.63
CA LYS A 55 12.40 -5.77 -0.26
C LYS A 55 11.53 -6.91 0.27
N ILE A 56 10.23 -6.92 -0.04
CA ILE A 56 9.30 -8.00 0.33
C ILE A 56 9.67 -9.29 -0.39
N GLU A 57 9.97 -9.24 -1.68
CA GLU A 57 10.41 -10.39 -2.47
C GLU A 57 11.70 -11.01 -1.90
N ASN A 58 12.67 -10.16 -1.58
CA ASN A 58 13.97 -10.53 -1.06
C ASN A 58 14.00 -10.80 0.45
N LYS A 59 12.87 -10.59 1.16
CA LYS A 59 12.75 -10.73 2.63
C LYS A 59 13.74 -9.83 3.41
N THR A 60 14.00 -8.64 2.90
CA THR A 60 14.90 -7.64 3.51
C THR A 60 14.15 -6.43 4.06
N VAL A 61 12.87 -6.61 4.42
CA VAL A 61 12.04 -5.57 5.04
C VAL A 61 12.57 -5.28 6.45
N ASP A 62 12.85 -4.01 6.72
CA ASP A 62 13.31 -3.52 8.02
C ASP A 62 12.17 -2.85 8.82
N GLY A 63 12.49 -2.28 9.98
CA GLY A 63 11.48 -1.67 10.86
C GLY A 63 10.83 -0.41 10.28
N ASP A 64 11.57 0.37 9.49
CA ASP A 64 11.10 1.64 8.93
C ASP A 64 10.15 1.39 7.75
N ASP A 65 10.39 0.30 7.01
CA ASP A 65 9.52 -0.17 5.94
C ASP A 65 8.10 -0.56 6.42
N LEU A 66 7.95 -1.03 7.66
CA LEU A 66 6.68 -1.57 8.17
C LEU A 66 5.56 -0.53 8.20
N GLY A 67 5.90 0.74 8.46
CA GLY A 67 4.92 1.83 8.45
C GLY A 67 4.35 2.06 7.06
N LEU A 68 5.22 2.10 6.04
CA LEU A 68 4.80 2.32 4.65
C LEU A 68 4.00 1.12 4.11
N ILE A 69 4.40 -0.10 4.49
CA ILE A 69 3.65 -1.32 4.13
C ILE A 69 2.26 -1.30 4.77
N ALA A 70 2.15 -0.88 6.03
CA ALA A 70 0.84 -0.72 6.69
C ALA A 70 -0.05 0.29 5.95
N GLU A 71 0.50 1.45 5.58
CA GLU A 71 -0.22 2.48 4.79
C GLU A 71 -0.72 1.88 3.47
N ALA A 72 0.14 1.18 2.72
CA ALA A 72 -0.23 0.57 1.45
C ALA A 72 -1.36 -0.45 1.60
N ILE A 73 -1.29 -1.34 2.61
CA ILE A 73 -2.33 -2.34 2.87
C ILE A 73 -3.67 -1.67 3.20
N LEU A 74 -3.67 -0.66 4.05
CA LEU A 74 -4.90 0.05 4.43
C LEU A 74 -5.53 0.76 3.23
N ARG A 75 -4.71 1.43 2.41
CA ARG A 75 -5.17 2.09 1.17
C ARG A 75 -5.73 1.08 0.18
N TYR A 76 -5.08 -0.08 0.05
CA TYR A 76 -5.51 -1.14 -0.86
C TYR A 76 -6.87 -1.72 -0.46
N GLU A 77 -7.07 -2.01 0.83
CA GLU A 77 -8.35 -2.51 1.33
C GLU A 77 -9.45 -1.45 1.23
N LEU A 78 -9.14 -0.18 1.49
CA LEU A 78 -10.10 0.91 1.27
C LEU A 78 -10.53 0.99 -0.20
N ASN A 79 -9.58 0.95 -1.14
CA ASN A 79 -9.90 0.98 -2.57
C ASN A 79 -10.77 -0.19 -2.99
N LYS A 80 -10.47 -1.41 -2.52
CA LYS A 80 -11.31 -2.58 -2.76
C LYS A 80 -12.73 -2.42 -2.23
N ALA A 81 -12.88 -1.89 -1.01
CA ALA A 81 -14.19 -1.65 -0.42
C ALA A 81 -14.99 -0.63 -1.24
N VAL A 82 -14.35 0.44 -1.72
CA VAL A 82 -15.01 1.43 -2.59
C VAL A 82 -15.42 0.81 -3.93
N GLU A 83 -14.56 0.00 -4.55
CA GLU A 83 -14.86 -0.68 -5.82
C GLU A 83 -16.00 -1.70 -5.70
N GLN A 84 -16.11 -2.38 -4.56
CA GLN A 84 -17.17 -3.37 -4.30
C GLN A 84 -18.50 -2.75 -3.88
N SER A 85 -18.52 -1.50 -3.42
CA SER A 85 -19.73 -0.82 -2.93
C SER A 85 -19.76 0.67 -3.29
N PRO A 86 -19.76 1.01 -4.60
CA PRO A 86 -19.69 2.39 -5.06
C PRO A 86 -20.88 3.25 -4.59
N ASP A 87 -22.06 2.63 -4.44
CA ASP A 87 -23.29 3.33 -4.05
C ASP A 87 -23.29 3.76 -2.57
N GLN A 88 -22.59 3.05 -1.68
CA GLN A 88 -22.49 3.43 -0.27
C GLN A 88 -21.58 4.64 -0.04
N VAL A 89 -20.61 4.87 -0.95
CA VAL A 89 -19.67 5.99 -0.87
C VAL A 89 -20.27 7.26 -1.46
N SER A 90 -21.12 7.14 -2.49
CA SER A 90 -21.83 8.31 -3.06
C SER A 90 -22.91 8.86 -2.12
N ALA A 91 -23.53 8.03 -1.29
CA ALA A 91 -24.56 8.46 -0.34
C ALA A 91 -24.04 9.25 0.87
N ALA A 92 -22.71 9.27 1.09
CA ALA A 92 -22.06 10.03 2.15
C ALA A 92 -21.57 11.43 1.72
N ARG A 93 -21.87 11.85 0.48
CA ARG A 93 -21.55 13.17 -0.07
C ARG A 93 -22.70 14.16 0.04
#